data_AF-A0A947NSX8-F1
#
_entry.id   AF-A0A947NSX8-F1
#
_cell.length_a   1.000
_cell.length_b   1.000
_cell.length_c   1.000
_cell.angle_alpha   90.00
_cell.angle_beta   90.00
_cell.angle_gamma   90.00
#
_symmetry.space_group_name_H-M   'P 1'
#
loop_
_entity.id
_entity.type
_entity.pdbx_description
1 polymer ?
#
loop_
_entity_poly.entity_id
_entity_poly.type
_entity_poly.pdbx_seq_one_letter_code
_entity_poly.pdbx_strand_id
1 'polypeptide(L)'
;MADLDSLIFNLKLLDETWTGISAQNVKPEMIVVFRGPTVKLLTPAELDEEALHLFRVLKKKGVRFEACGVAMRIFKVDPAGLIPEVKLVANVFHSLIGYQNKNYALIVIN
;
A
#
# COMPACT_ATOMS: atom_id res chain seq x y z
N MET A 1 -4.54 14.15 -9.18
CA MET A 1 -3.09 13.81 -9.20
C MET A 1 -2.84 12.94 -7.97
N ALA A 2 -1.80 12.12 -7.93
CA ALA A 2 -1.44 11.50 -6.65
C ALA A 2 -0.87 12.59 -5.74
N ASP A 3 -1.49 12.80 -4.59
CA ASP A 3 -1.08 13.78 -3.58
C ASP A 3 -0.87 13.10 -2.22
N LEU A 4 0.00 13.70 -1.41
CA LEU A 4 0.41 13.16 -0.12
C LEU A 4 -0.75 13.11 0.88
N ASP A 5 -1.61 14.14 0.90
CA ASP A 5 -2.75 14.21 1.81
C ASP A 5 -3.74 13.06 1.56
N SER A 6 -4.05 12.76 0.31
CA SER A 6 -4.89 11.63 -0.07
C SER A 6 -4.24 10.29 0.29
N LEU A 7 -2.92 10.17 0.16
CA LEU A 7 -2.20 8.97 0.62
C LEU A 7 -2.32 8.81 2.15
N ILE A 8 -2.08 9.87 2.91
CA ILE A 8 -2.20 9.87 4.38
C ILE A 8 -3.62 9.53 4.81
N PHE A 9 -4.63 10.14 4.18
CA PHE A 9 -6.04 9.83 4.41
C PHE A 9 -6.33 8.34 4.18
N ASN A 10 -5.87 7.79 3.06
CA ASN A 10 -6.06 6.38 2.73
C ASN A 10 -5.32 5.44 3.70
N LEU A 11 -4.13 5.79 4.18
CA LEU A 11 -3.41 5.02 5.20
C LEU A 11 -4.16 5.04 6.55
N LYS A 12 -4.73 6.17 6.94
CA LYS A 12 -5.59 6.27 8.14
C LYS A 12 -6.85 5.42 8.00
N LEU A 13 -7.51 5.47 6.84
CA LEU A 13 -8.68 4.65 6.54
C LEU A 13 -8.36 3.15 6.61
N LEU A 14 -7.20 2.72 6.10
CA LEU A 14 -6.73 1.35 6.22
C LEU A 14 -6.49 0.95 7.68
N ASP A 15 -5.95 1.85 8.50
CA ASP A 15 -5.71 1.60 9.92
C ASP A 15 -7.01 1.46 10.72
N GLU A 16 -7.98 2.34 10.44
CA GLU A 16 -9.33 2.28 10.99
C GLU A 16 -10.03 0.97 10.58
N THR A 17 -9.95 0.60 9.30
CA THR A 17 -10.54 -0.63 8.78
C THR A 17 -9.93 -1.87 9.44
N TRP A 18 -8.59 -1.94 9.53
CA TRP A 18 -7.91 -3.05 10.20
C TRP A 18 -8.35 -3.16 11.66
N THR A 19 -8.47 -2.01 12.35
CA THR A 19 -8.87 -1.95 13.76
C THR A 19 -10.32 -2.38 13.95
N GLY A 20 -11.23 -1.95 13.08
CA GLY A 20 -12.64 -2.33 13.11
C GLY A 20 -12.89 -3.82 12.85
N ILE A 21 -12.11 -4.45 11.96
CA ILE A 21 -12.16 -5.91 11.76
C ILE A 21 -11.61 -6.63 13.00
N SER A 22 -10.47 -6.16 13.53
CA SER A 22 -9.83 -6.76 14.70
C SER A 22 -10.70 -6.71 15.96
N ALA A 23 -11.44 -5.61 16.15
CA ALA A 23 -12.38 -5.44 17.27
C ALA A 23 -13.52 -6.47 17.28
N GLN A 24 -13.79 -7.12 16.14
CA GLN A 24 -14.76 -8.21 16.01
C GLN A 24 -14.13 -9.60 16.27
N ASN A 25 -12.93 -9.65 16.86
CA ASN A 25 -12.15 -10.87 17.08
C ASN A 25 -11.76 -11.61 15.78
N VAL A 26 -11.73 -10.90 14.65
CA VAL A 26 -11.26 -11.42 13.36
C VAL A 26 -9.85 -10.93 13.11
N LYS A 27 -8.91 -11.83 12.85
CA LYS A 27 -7.54 -11.44 12.47
C LYS A 27 -7.53 -10.94 11.02
N PRO A 28 -7.26 -9.65 10.74
CA PRO A 28 -7.30 -9.15 9.38
C PRO A 28 -6.03 -9.56 8.61
N GLU A 29 -6.22 -10.01 7.37
CA GLU A 29 -5.14 -10.17 6.40
C GLU A 29 -5.31 -9.14 5.28
N MET A 30 -4.43 -8.14 5.26
CA MET A 30 -4.52 -7.02 4.33
C MET A 30 -3.28 -6.87 3.45
N ILE A 31 -3.52 -6.75 2.16
CA ILE A 31 -2.50 -6.43 1.16
C ILE A 31 -2.94 -5.16 0.44
N VAL A 32 -2.12 -4.12 0.56
CA VAL A 32 -2.31 -2.81 -0.05
C VAL A 32 -1.36 -2.69 -1.21
N VAL A 33 -1.87 -2.30 -2.36
CA VAL A 33 -1.10 -2.29 -3.59
C VAL A 33 -1.17 -0.97 -4.34
N PHE A 34 -0.02 -0.51 -4.82
CA PHE A 34 0.12 0.78 -5.52
C PHE A 34 0.43 0.55 -7.00
N ARG A 35 -0.56 0.80 -7.87
CA ARG A 35 -0.45 0.65 -9.34
C ARG A 35 -0.38 1.97 -10.09
N GLY A 36 -0.90 3.06 -9.52
CA GLY A 36 -1.04 4.34 -10.20
C GLY A 36 0.15 5.29 -10.01
N PRO A 37 -0.02 6.59 -10.32
CA PRO A 37 1.00 7.62 -10.08
C PRO A 37 1.45 7.72 -8.61
N THR A 38 0.67 7.17 -7.67
CA THR A 38 1.02 7.06 -6.24
C THR A 38 2.36 6.40 -5.99
N VAL A 39 2.88 5.56 -6.90
CA VAL A 39 4.23 4.98 -6.75
C VAL A 39 5.34 6.03 -6.66
N LYS A 40 5.10 7.26 -7.17
CA LYS A 40 6.03 8.39 -7.03
C LYS A 40 6.21 8.80 -5.57
N LEU A 41 5.15 8.70 -4.77
CA LEU A 41 5.16 9.10 -3.36
C LEU A 41 5.84 8.07 -2.46
N LEU A 42 6.16 6.86 -2.93
CA LEU A 42 6.63 5.77 -2.07
C LEU A 42 8.14 5.80 -1.78
N THR A 43 8.74 6.98 -1.82
CA THR A 43 10.16 7.21 -1.54
C THR A 43 10.32 8.12 -0.32
N PRO A 44 11.42 8.02 0.45
CA PRO A 44 11.61 8.86 1.63
C PRO A 44 11.55 10.38 1.36
N ALA A 45 11.90 10.82 0.15
CA ALA A 45 11.91 12.25 -0.20
C ALA A 45 10.52 12.86 -0.39
N GLU A 46 9.51 12.03 -0.64
CA GLU A 46 8.14 12.45 -0.98
C GLU A 46 7.16 12.22 0.17
N LEU A 47 7.59 11.57 1.24
CA LEU A 47 6.79 11.28 2.43
C LEU A 47 7.24 12.14 3.60
N ASP A 48 6.25 12.67 4.33
CA ASP A 48 6.50 13.29 5.62
C ASP A 48 6.59 12.25 6.75
N GLU A 49 6.85 12.74 7.98
CA GLU A 49 6.95 11.89 9.16
C GLU A 49 5.64 11.16 9.48
N GLU A 50 4.49 11.76 9.18
CA GLU A 50 3.18 11.17 9.44
C GLU A 50 2.93 9.96 8.52
N ALA A 51 3.16 10.11 7.22
CA ALA A 51 3.01 9.02 6.26
C ALA A 51 3.98 7.87 6.58
N LEU A 52 5.24 8.18 6.88
CA LEU A 52 6.23 7.17 7.29
C LEU A 52 5.81 6.46 8.58
N HIS A 53 5.26 7.18 9.55
CA HIS A 53 4.74 6.60 10.78
C HIS A 53 3.58 5.63 10.49
N LEU A 54 2.63 6.01 9.64
CA LEU A 54 1.48 5.17 9.27
C LEU A 54 1.92 3.88 8.55
N PHE A 55 2.86 3.96 7.60
CA PHE A 55 3.42 2.75 6.96
C PHE A 55 4.01 1.79 7.99
N ARG A 56 4.77 2.30 8.97
CA ARG A 56 5.38 1.49 10.04
C ARG A 56 4.34 0.87 10.96
N VAL A 57 3.31 1.62 11.35
CA VAL A 57 2.21 1.13 12.20
C VAL A 57 1.45 0.02 11.50
N LEU A 58 1.02 0.24 10.26
CA LEU A 58 0.31 -0.75 9.47
C LEU A 58 1.18 -1.99 9.21
N LYS A 59 2.49 -1.81 8.96
CA LYS A 59 3.43 -2.91 8.81
C LYS A 59 3.52 -3.76 10.08
N LYS A 60 3.58 -3.13 11.26
CA LYS A 60 3.57 -3.82 12.57
C LYS A 60 2.27 -4.59 12.82
N LYS A 61 1.13 -4.09 12.31
CA LYS A 61 -0.17 -4.77 12.29
C LYS A 61 -0.24 -5.96 11.30
N GLY A 62 0.79 -6.16 10.49
CA GLY A 62 0.88 -7.24 9.51
C GLY A 62 0.39 -6.88 8.11
N VAL A 63 0.05 -5.60 7.85
CA VAL A 63 -0.32 -5.13 6.51
C VAL A 63 0.89 -5.23 5.58
N ARG A 64 0.65 -5.79 4.39
CA ARG A 64 1.67 -5.88 3.33
C ARG A 64 1.44 -4.80 2.29
N PHE A 65 2.49 -4.04 1.98
CA PHE A 65 2.47 -3.05 0.91
C PHE A 65 3.24 -3.53 -0.32
N GLU A 66 2.67 -3.32 -1.51
CA GLU A 66 3.31 -3.66 -2.78
C GLU A 66 3.32 -2.49 -3.77
N ALA A 67 4.47 -2.22 -4.39
CA ALA A 67 4.60 -1.25 -5.48
C ALA A 67 4.70 -1.96 -6.84
N CYS A 68 3.96 -1.47 -7.82
CA CYS A 68 3.94 -2.03 -9.17
C CYS A 68 5.21 -1.70 -9.96
N GLY A 69 6.00 -2.70 -10.33
CA GLY A 69 7.16 -2.53 -11.21
C GLY A 69 6.79 -1.95 -12.58
N VAL A 70 5.62 -2.29 -13.13
CA VAL A 70 5.13 -1.67 -14.39
C VAL A 70 4.89 -0.17 -14.19
N ALA A 71 4.25 0.23 -13.09
CA ALA A 71 3.95 1.63 -12.82
C ALA A 71 5.23 2.42 -12.53
N MET A 72 6.16 1.85 -11.76
CA MET A 72 7.45 2.50 -11.50
C MET A 72 8.20 2.79 -12.80
N ARG A 73 8.21 1.85 -13.77
CA ARG A 73 8.78 2.11 -15.11
C ARG A 73 8.04 3.22 -15.85
N ILE A 74 6.70 3.20 -15.89
CA ILE A 74 5.89 4.21 -16.59
C ILE A 74 6.12 5.61 -16.01
N PHE A 75 6.17 5.71 -14.69
CA PHE A 75 6.32 6.97 -13.95
C PHE A 75 7.78 7.35 -13.67
N LYS A 76 8.74 6.57 -14.18
CA LYS A 76 10.19 6.80 -14.07
C LYS A 76 10.68 6.92 -12.62
N VAL A 77 10.15 6.09 -11.73
CA VAL A 77 10.58 6.00 -10.33
C VAL A 77 11.61 4.89 -10.21
N ASP A 78 12.75 5.16 -9.58
CA ASP A 78 13.78 4.15 -9.30
C ASP A 78 13.29 3.19 -8.20
N PRO A 79 13.17 1.87 -8.47
CA PRO A 79 12.79 0.90 -7.46
C PRO A 79 13.73 0.80 -6.26
N ALA A 80 15.00 1.20 -6.40
CA ALA A 80 15.94 1.22 -5.27
C ALA A 80 15.60 2.31 -4.23
N GLY A 81 14.81 3.32 -4.60
CA GLY A 81 14.40 4.41 -3.72
C GLY A 81 13.14 4.14 -2.89
N LEU A 82 12.54 2.94 -2.97
CA LEU A 82 11.35 2.60 -2.20
C LEU A 82 11.64 2.57 -0.69
N ILE A 83 10.68 3.03 0.11
CA ILE A 83 10.71 2.81 1.55
C ILE A 83 10.71 1.30 1.87
N PRO A 84 11.40 0.87 2.95
CA PRO A 84 11.58 -0.56 3.26
C PRO A 84 10.26 -1.29 3.60
N GLU A 85 9.20 -0.56 3.97
CA GLU A 85 7.88 -1.11 4.26
C GLU A 85 7.16 -1.63 2.99
N VAL A 86 7.55 -1.13 1.81
CA VAL A 86 6.91 -1.41 0.52
C VAL A 86 7.74 -2.38 -0.31
N LYS A 87 7.13 -3.48 -0.74
CA LYS A 87 7.79 -4.47 -1.58
C LYS A 87 7.57 -4.17 -3.07
N LEU A 88 8.65 -4.11 -3.84
CA LEU A 88 8.54 -4.13 -5.31
C LEU A 88 8.00 -5.48 -5.79
N VAL A 89 6.95 -5.46 -6.62
CA VAL A 89 6.46 -6.64 -7.34
C VAL A 89 6.49 -6.39 -8.85
N ALA A 90 6.66 -7.44 -9.65
CA ALA A 90 6.79 -7.30 -11.11
C ALA A 90 5.56 -6.62 -11.74
N ASN A 91 4.37 -7.02 -11.33
CA ASN A 91 3.09 -6.50 -11.80
C ASN A 91 2.00 -6.77 -10.75
N VAL A 92 1.32 -5.73 -10.28
CA VAL A 92 0.27 -5.90 -9.27
C VAL A 92 -0.93 -6.68 -9.79
N PHE A 93 -1.20 -6.68 -11.09
CA PHE A 93 -2.27 -7.51 -11.62
C PHE A 93 -2.03 -8.99 -11.34
N HIS A 94 -0.77 -9.44 -11.33
CA HIS A 94 -0.45 -10.81 -10.91
C HIS A 94 -0.78 -11.02 -9.42
N SER A 95 -0.42 -10.06 -8.56
CA SER A 95 -0.78 -10.10 -7.14
C SER A 95 -2.31 -10.15 -6.95
N LEU A 96 -3.06 -9.24 -7.57
CA LEU A 96 -4.51 -9.15 -7.45
C LEU A 96 -5.21 -10.41 -7.94
N ILE A 97 -4.82 -10.97 -9.08
CA ILE A 97 -5.36 -12.24 -9.59
C ILE A 97 -5.03 -13.36 -8.60
N GLY A 98 -3.80 -13.43 -8.11
CA GLY A 98 -3.36 -14.45 -7.16
C GLY A 98 -4.11 -14.41 -5.82
N TYR A 99 -4.32 -13.21 -5.27
CA TYR A 99 -5.05 -13.02 -4.01
C TYR A 99 -6.56 -13.27 -4.19
N GLN A 100 -7.18 -12.77 -5.26
CA GLN A 100 -8.61 -13.02 -5.50
C GLN A 100 -8.91 -14.52 -5.68
N ASN A 101 -8.03 -15.28 -6.36
CA ASN A 101 -8.15 -16.74 -6.45
C ASN A 101 -7.93 -17.47 -5.12
N LYS A 102 -7.45 -16.78 -4.08
CA LYS A 102 -7.35 -17.26 -2.69
C LYS A 102 -8.49 -16.71 -1.82
N ASN A 103 -9.59 -16.27 -2.43
CA ASN A 103 -10.77 -15.72 -1.78
C ASN A 103 -10.57 -14.39 -1.05
N TYR A 104 -9.54 -13.62 -1.42
CA TYR A 104 -9.42 -12.24 -0.93
C TYR A 104 -10.45 -11.36 -1.63
N ALA A 105 -11.15 -10.53 -0.86
CA ALA A 105 -12.00 -9.48 -1.41
C ALA A 105 -11.14 -8.35 -1.98
N LEU A 106 -11.52 -7.85 -3.16
CA LEU A 106 -10.89 -6.68 -3.78
C LEU A 106 -11.64 -5.41 -3.38
N ILE A 107 -10.93 -4.46 -2.77
CA ILE A 107 -11.42 -3.11 -2.51
C ILE A 107 -10.57 -2.15 -3.35
N VAL A 108 -11.24 -1.28 -4.11
CA VAL A 108 -10.59 -0.23 -4.90
C VAL A 108 -10.76 1.09 -4.17
N ILE A 109 -9.64 1.77 -3.92
CA ILE A 109 -9.59 3.08 -3.28
C ILE A 109 -9.12 4.07 -4.36
N ASN A 110 -9.81 5.20 -4.46
CA ASN A 110 -9.52 6.26 -5.44
C ASN A 110 -8.46 7.25 -4.93
#